data_AF-A0A0C9X4G9-F1
#
_entry.id   AF-A0A0C9X4G9-F1
#
_cell.length_a   1.000
_cell.length_b   1.000
_cell.length_c   1.000
_cell.angle_alpha   90.00
_cell.angle_beta   90.00
_cell.angle_gamma   90.00
#
_symmetry.space_group_name_H-M   'P 1'
#
loop_
_entity.id
_entity.type
_entity.pdbx_description
1 polymer ?
#
loop_
_entity_poly.entity_id
_entity_poly.type
_entity_poly.pdbx_seq_one_letter_code
_entity_poly.pdbx_strand_id
1 'polypeptide(L)'
;MPHITLDPSLEVRPDFTSTAYDTVCNALTTAEGITMKATAWEEQNRQDKINAAEARLAQEGFEQLKHEERRKEEEEEEKEKEKKKPKLKDFIANRPVTDTIQLHPSRYAIHKLDEQEYIELYYFTLEGCTEATKLDHTMSGPMDYDRTPTPPPSNHEPQCPTSTHHDQHPQARTDNNDPATHKQRPPSLEQPRDQHPRARADNNDPPTHEQRPLS
;
A
#
# COMPACT_ATOMS: atom_id res chain seq x y z
N MET A 1 -56.40 20.77 8.49
CA MET A 1 -55.96 21.02 9.88
C MET A 1 -56.00 22.51 10.14
N PRO A 2 -56.44 22.98 11.31
CA PRO A 2 -56.49 24.41 11.58
C PRO A 2 -55.06 24.97 11.68
N HIS A 3 -54.76 25.99 10.88
CA HIS A 3 -53.49 26.71 10.91
C HIS A 3 -53.62 27.85 11.93
N ILE A 4 -52.76 27.85 12.95
CA ILE A 4 -52.70 28.92 13.94
C ILE A 4 -52.27 30.19 13.20
N THR A 5 -53.21 31.13 13.05
CA THR A 5 -52.99 32.38 12.28
C THR A 5 -52.56 33.55 13.15
N LEU A 6 -52.62 33.38 14.47
CA LEU A 6 -52.28 34.41 15.45
C LEU A 6 -51.15 33.90 16.34
N ASP A 7 -50.11 34.71 16.50
CA ASP A 7 -49.03 34.42 17.44
C ASP A 7 -49.58 34.36 18.87
N PRO A 8 -49.57 33.19 19.55
CA PRO A 8 -50.17 33.01 20.86
C PRO A 8 -49.40 33.72 21.98
N SER A 9 -48.18 34.20 21.73
CA SER A 9 -47.39 34.91 22.73
C SER A 9 -47.80 36.37 22.93
N LEU A 10 -48.51 36.96 21.95
CA LEU A 10 -48.80 38.41 21.87
C LEU A 10 -47.58 39.30 22.17
N GLU A 11 -46.36 38.78 22.00
CA GLU A 11 -45.15 39.51 22.34
C GLU A 11 -45.04 40.72 21.42
N VAL A 12 -44.94 41.90 22.04
CA VAL A 12 -44.69 43.15 21.31
C VAL A 12 -43.33 42.97 20.63
N ARG A 13 -43.34 42.92 19.30
CA ARG A 13 -42.13 42.81 18.50
C ARG A 13 -41.14 43.91 18.93
N PRO A 14 -39.92 43.56 19.36
CA PRO A 14 -38.92 44.56 19.74
C PRO A 14 -38.66 45.53 18.59
N ASP A 15 -38.54 46.81 18.92
CA ASP A 15 -38.15 47.84 17.95
C ASP A 15 -36.63 47.85 17.79
N PHE A 16 -36.14 47.09 16.81
CA PHE A 16 -34.73 47.01 16.44
C PHE A 16 -34.20 48.27 15.75
N THR A 17 -35.06 49.27 15.49
CA THR A 17 -34.66 50.57 14.93
C THR A 17 -34.61 51.68 15.99
N SER A 18 -34.94 51.35 17.24
CA SER A 18 -34.88 52.28 18.36
C SER A 18 -33.44 52.59 18.74
N THR A 19 -33.16 53.87 19.03
CA THR A 19 -31.85 54.33 19.53
C THR A 19 -31.44 53.63 20.83
N ALA A 20 -32.41 53.17 21.64
CA ALA A 20 -32.14 52.39 22.84
C ALA A 20 -31.54 51.02 22.52
N TYR A 21 -31.98 50.38 21.44
CA TYR A 21 -31.43 49.12 20.95
C TYR A 21 -30.00 49.31 20.44
N ASP A 22 -29.77 50.34 19.61
CA ASP A 22 -28.43 50.67 19.11
C ASP A 22 -27.44 50.95 20.24
N THR A 23 -27.89 51.59 21.32
CA THR A 23 -27.06 51.86 22.50
C THR A 23 -26.63 50.57 23.20
N VAL A 24 -27.53 49.59 23.34
CA VAL A 24 -27.22 48.28 23.92
C VAL A 24 -26.28 47.49 23.02
N CYS A 25 -26.51 47.48 21.71
CA CYS A 25 -25.61 46.85 20.74
C CYS A 25 -24.22 47.47 20.76
N ASN A 26 -24.11 48.80 20.76
CA ASN A 26 -22.82 49.49 20.83
C ASN A 26 -22.09 49.21 22.15
N ALA A 27 -22.80 49.17 23.28
CA ALA A 27 -22.21 48.81 24.57
C ALA A 27 -21.68 47.36 24.59
N LEU A 28 -22.40 46.43 23.97
CA LEU A 28 -21.96 45.05 23.79
C LEU A 28 -20.74 44.96 22.86
N THR A 29 -20.74 45.67 21.73
CA THR A 29 -19.61 45.68 20.79
C THR A 29 -18.36 46.34 21.39
N THR A 30 -18.54 47.34 22.25
CA THR A 30 -17.44 48.03 22.95
C THR A 30 -16.93 47.24 24.15
N ALA A 31 -17.69 46.27 24.65
CA ALA A 31 -17.23 45.38 25.71
C ALA A 31 -16.09 44.50 25.19
N GLU A 32 -14.88 44.76 25.69
CA GLU A 32 -13.61 44.12 25.30
C GLU A 32 -13.68 42.58 25.29
N GLY A 33 -14.58 41.98 26.07
CA GLY A 33 -14.78 40.53 26.10
C GLY A 33 -15.36 39.93 24.81
N ILE A 34 -16.10 40.69 24.00
CA ILE A 34 -16.64 40.17 22.72
C ILE A 34 -15.56 40.18 21.64
N THR A 35 -14.78 41.25 21.56
CA THR A 35 -13.69 41.38 20.58
C THR A 35 -12.58 40.37 20.86
N MET A 36 -12.19 40.17 22.13
CA MET A 36 -11.20 39.16 22.50
C MET A 36 -11.66 37.73 22.20
N LYS A 37 -12.96 37.42 22.37
CA LYS A 37 -13.50 36.10 22.01
C LYS A 37 -13.55 35.88 20.51
N ALA A 38 -13.91 36.92 19.74
CA ALA A 38 -13.93 36.85 18.29
C ALA A 38 -12.52 36.59 17.71
N THR A 39 -11.50 37.33 18.18
CA THR A 39 -10.12 37.13 17.73
C THR A 39 -9.54 35.78 18.16
N ALA A 40 -9.84 35.33 19.38
CA ALA A 40 -9.44 34.00 19.84
C ALA A 40 -10.07 32.87 18.99
N TRP A 41 -11.35 33.02 18.63
CA TRP A 41 -12.03 32.06 17.76
C TRP A 41 -11.47 32.06 16.34
N GLU A 42 -11.18 33.23 15.77
CA GLU A 42 -10.56 33.35 14.45
C GLU A 42 -9.17 32.70 14.42
N GLU A 43 -8.36 32.91 15.46
CA GLU A 43 -7.04 32.31 15.59
C GLU A 43 -7.12 30.79 15.73
N GLN A 44 -8.03 30.28 16.55
CA GLN A 44 -8.27 28.85 16.67
C GLN A 44 -8.70 28.25 15.32
N ASN A 45 -9.65 28.87 14.64
CA ASN A 45 -10.14 28.40 13.35
C ASN A 45 -9.03 28.41 12.28
N ARG A 46 -8.12 29.39 12.34
CA ARG A 46 -6.93 29.44 11.48
C ARG A 46 -6.00 28.27 11.79
N GLN A 47 -5.73 27.98 13.06
CA GLN A 47 -4.89 26.86 13.46
C GLN A 47 -5.49 25.51 13.08
N ASP A 48 -6.80 25.33 13.27
CA ASP A 48 -7.52 24.11 12.91
C ASP A 48 -7.43 23.85 11.40
N LYS A 49 -7.52 24.90 10.57
CA LYS A 49 -7.35 24.79 9.12
C LYS A 49 -5.93 24.37 8.73
N ILE A 50 -4.91 24.91 9.41
CA ILE A 50 -3.51 24.53 9.17
C ILE A 50 -3.30 23.07 9.55
N ASN A 51 -3.75 22.66 10.73
CA ASN A 51 -3.64 21.29 11.22
C ASN A 51 -4.37 20.30 10.30
N ALA A 52 -5.56 20.66 9.83
CA ALA A 52 -6.32 19.82 8.89
C ALA A 52 -5.62 19.69 7.54
N ALA A 53 -4.99 20.76 7.03
CA ALA A 53 -4.20 20.70 5.80
C ALA A 53 -2.96 19.82 5.97
N GLU A 54 -2.25 19.94 7.09
CA GLU A 54 -1.07 19.12 7.41
C GLU A 54 -1.45 17.64 7.56
N ALA A 55 -2.54 17.33 8.27
CA ALA A 55 -3.03 15.96 8.42
C ALA A 55 -3.39 15.33 7.07
N ARG A 56 -4.01 16.10 6.16
CA ARG A 56 -4.30 15.64 4.80
C ARG A 56 -3.04 15.36 4.00
N LEU A 57 -2.04 16.23 4.09
CA LEU A 57 -0.76 16.03 3.40
C LEU A 57 -0.02 14.81 3.93
N ALA A 58 -0.02 14.61 5.25
CA ALA A 58 0.58 13.43 5.89
C ALA A 58 -0.12 12.13 5.48
N GLN A 59 -1.46 12.14 5.42
CA GLN A 59 -2.24 10.99 4.96
C GLN A 59 -1.93 10.66 3.50
N GLU A 60 -1.92 11.67 2.63
CA GLU A 60 -1.60 11.48 1.21
C GLU A 60 -0.17 10.94 1.03
N GLY A 61 0.80 11.45 1.79
CA GLY A 61 2.17 10.95 1.78
C GLY A 61 2.26 9.47 2.20
N PHE A 62 1.51 9.05 3.22
CA PHE A 62 1.45 7.66 3.65
C PHE A 62 0.80 6.75 2.60
N GLU A 63 -0.29 7.21 1.98
CA GLU A 63 -0.96 6.48 0.90
C GLU A 63 -0.06 6.32 -0.33
N GLN A 64 0.67 7.38 -0.71
CA GLN A 64 1.65 7.33 -1.79
C GLN A 64 2.78 6.34 -1.49
N LEU A 65 3.34 6.36 -0.27
CA LEU A 65 4.39 5.44 0.12
C LEU A 65 3.92 3.97 0.06
N LYS A 66 2.71 3.71 0.55
CA LYS A 66 2.10 2.37 0.48
C LYS A 66 1.84 1.92 -0.94
N HIS A 67 1.46 2.84 -1.83
CA HIS A 67 1.28 2.52 -3.25
C HIS A 67 2.61 2.22 -3.93
N GLU A 68 3.66 2.99 -3.64
CA GLU A 68 4.99 2.78 -4.19
C GLU A 68 5.60 1.45 -3.71
N GLU A 69 5.44 1.12 -2.43
CA GLU A 69 5.87 -0.16 -1.87
C GLU A 69 5.20 -1.34 -2.58
N ARG A 70 3.88 -1.28 -2.78
CA ARG A 70 3.15 -2.31 -3.53
C ARG A 70 3.64 -2.44 -4.97
N ARG A 71 3.89 -1.32 -5.66
CA ARG A 71 4.43 -1.34 -7.03
C ARG A 71 5.79 -2.01 -7.09
N LYS A 72 6.64 -1.74 -6.10
CA LYS A 72 7.97 -2.34 -6.01
C LYS A 72 7.89 -3.84 -5.73
N GLU A 73 6.99 -4.28 -4.86
CA GLU A 73 6.72 -5.70 -4.62
C GLU A 73 6.21 -6.41 -5.87
N GLU A 74 5.25 -5.81 -6.58
CA GLU A 74 4.72 -6.36 -7.84
C GLU A 74 5.82 -6.47 -8.92
N GLU A 75 6.69 -5.47 -9.06
CA GLU A 75 7.83 -5.51 -9.99
C GLU A 75 8.84 -6.60 -9.60
N GLU A 76 9.12 -6.77 -8.31
CA GLU A 76 10.01 -7.83 -7.82
C GLU A 76 9.42 -9.22 -8.07
N GLU A 77 8.12 -9.39 -7.82
CA GLU A 77 7.39 -10.63 -8.09
C GLU A 77 7.37 -10.97 -9.59
N GLU A 78 7.13 -9.97 -10.46
CA GLU A 78 7.17 -10.16 -11.91
C GLU A 78 8.57 -10.59 -12.35
N LYS A 79 9.61 -9.91 -11.88
CA LYS A 79 11.01 -10.27 -12.17
C LYS A 79 11.37 -11.68 -11.69
N GLU A 80 10.84 -12.13 -10.55
CA GLU A 80 11.03 -13.51 -10.10
C GLU A 80 10.30 -14.51 -11.01
N LYS A 81 9.07 -14.21 -11.40
CA LYS A 81 8.30 -15.03 -12.37
C LYS A 81 9.04 -15.12 -13.70
N GLU A 82 9.63 -14.03 -14.18
CA GLU A 82 10.41 -14.02 -15.43
C GLU A 82 11.68 -14.87 -15.36
N LYS A 83 12.40 -14.85 -14.24
CA LYS A 83 13.58 -15.71 -14.03
C LYS A 83 13.22 -17.20 -14.03
N LYS A 84 12.00 -17.56 -13.62
CA LYS A 84 11.50 -18.94 -13.61
C LYS A 84 10.92 -19.40 -14.95
N LYS A 85 10.70 -18.49 -15.92
CA LYS A 85 10.24 -18.88 -17.27
C LYS A 85 11.33 -19.76 -17.91
N PRO A 86 11.00 -21.00 -18.35
CA PRO A 86 11.95 -21.81 -19.10
C PRO A 86 12.48 -21.01 -20.28
N LYS A 87 13.80 -20.95 -20.42
CA LYS A 87 14.45 -20.33 -21.60
C LYS A 87 14.03 -21.14 -22.82
N LEU A 88 12.98 -20.69 -23.52
CA LEU A 88 12.64 -21.21 -24.82
C LEU A 88 13.83 -20.93 -25.73
N LYS A 89 14.33 -21.96 -26.40
CA LYS A 89 15.32 -21.76 -27.46
C LYS A 89 14.65 -21.00 -28.59
N ASP A 90 15.39 -20.11 -29.25
CA ASP A 90 14.89 -19.38 -30.40
C ASP A 90 14.36 -20.33 -31.47
N PHE A 91 13.21 -19.97 -32.06
CA PHE A 91 12.61 -20.75 -33.13
C PHE A 91 13.47 -20.65 -34.39
N ILE A 92 14.05 -21.78 -34.82
CA ILE A 92 14.83 -21.86 -36.06
C ILE A 92 13.88 -22.29 -37.19
N ALA A 93 13.38 -21.32 -37.97
CA ALA A 93 12.35 -21.55 -38.98
C ALA A 93 12.69 -22.61 -40.05
N ASN A 94 13.98 -22.82 -40.34
CA ASN A 94 14.44 -23.77 -41.36
C ASN A 94 15.03 -25.07 -40.77
N ARG A 95 14.86 -25.33 -39.47
CA ARG A 95 15.30 -26.60 -38.89
C ARG A 95 14.20 -27.64 -39.16
N PRO A 96 14.46 -28.68 -39.98
CA PRO A 96 13.49 -29.74 -40.16
C PRO A 96 13.20 -30.40 -38.80
N VAL A 97 11.92 -30.54 -38.47
CA VAL A 97 11.51 -31.35 -37.32
C VAL A 97 11.87 -32.79 -37.65
N THR A 98 12.72 -33.40 -36.82
CA THR A 98 13.04 -34.82 -36.96
C THR A 98 11.83 -35.62 -36.50
N ASP A 99 11.12 -36.25 -37.44
CA ASP A 99 9.94 -37.10 -37.16
C ASP A 99 10.29 -38.42 -36.43
N THR A 100 11.58 -38.65 -36.17
CA THR A 100 12.04 -39.78 -35.37
C THR A 100 11.84 -39.48 -33.89
N ILE A 101 10.79 -40.06 -33.30
CA ILE A 101 10.62 -40.13 -31.85
C ILE A 101 11.79 -40.96 -31.31
N GLN A 102 12.68 -40.34 -30.53
CA GLN A 102 13.69 -41.10 -29.80
C GLN A 102 12.98 -41.89 -28.70
N LEU A 103 12.91 -43.21 -28.88
CA LEU A 103 12.44 -44.13 -27.87
C LEU A 103 13.42 -44.10 -26.70
N HIS A 104 12.98 -43.58 -25.55
CA HIS A 104 13.71 -43.68 -24.31
C HIS A 104 13.16 -44.89 -23.54
N PRO A 105 13.95 -45.95 -23.31
CA PRO A 105 13.51 -47.08 -22.50
C PRO A 105 13.04 -46.60 -21.13
N SER A 106 12.03 -47.30 -20.57
CA SER A 106 11.52 -46.98 -19.24
C SER A 106 12.62 -47.03 -18.17
N ARG A 107 12.48 -46.25 -17.10
CA ARG A 107 13.44 -46.26 -15.99
C ARG A 107 13.54 -47.64 -15.33
N TYR A 108 12.42 -48.36 -15.25
CA TYR A 108 12.37 -49.76 -14.83
C TYR A 108 13.28 -50.64 -15.69
N ALA A 109 13.22 -50.46 -17.02
CA ALA A 109 14.02 -51.26 -17.94
C ALA A 109 15.52 -51.01 -17.83
N ILE A 110 15.89 -49.75 -17.67
CA ILE A 110 17.28 -49.36 -17.43
C ILE A 110 17.79 -50.00 -16.13
N HIS A 111 17.02 -49.92 -15.05
CA HIS A 111 17.40 -50.50 -13.76
C HIS A 111 17.60 -52.02 -13.82
N LYS A 112 16.67 -52.75 -14.46
CA LYS A 112 16.80 -54.21 -14.62
C LYS A 112 18.02 -54.60 -15.45
N LEU A 113 18.34 -53.82 -16.48
CA LEU A 113 19.55 -54.02 -17.27
C LEU A 113 20.82 -53.78 -16.45
N ASP A 114 20.85 -52.75 -15.61
CA ASP A 114 21.98 -52.46 -14.72
C ASP A 114 22.19 -53.60 -13.70
N GLU A 115 21.09 -54.20 -13.20
CA GLU A 115 21.11 -55.38 -12.31
C GLU A 115 21.37 -56.69 -13.05
N GLN A 116 21.50 -56.67 -14.39
CA GLN A 116 21.65 -57.84 -15.25
C GLN A 116 20.51 -58.86 -15.08
N GLU A 117 19.32 -58.38 -14.72
CA GLU A 117 18.13 -59.21 -14.57
C GLU A 117 17.38 -59.38 -15.90
N TYR A 118 16.58 -60.44 -15.99
CA TYR A 118 15.71 -60.65 -17.13
C TYR A 118 14.69 -59.52 -17.24
N ILE A 119 14.50 -59.02 -18.46
CA ILE A 119 13.49 -58.04 -18.78
C ILE A 119 12.76 -58.38 -20.07
N GLU A 120 11.45 -58.18 -20.05
CA GLU A 120 10.60 -58.34 -21.22
C GLU A 120 10.90 -57.27 -22.28
N LEU A 121 11.06 -57.71 -23.53
CA LEU A 121 11.28 -56.83 -24.69
C LEU A 121 10.17 -55.79 -24.89
N TYR A 122 8.98 -56.05 -24.34
CA TYR A 122 7.85 -55.12 -24.33
C TYR A 122 8.24 -53.71 -23.85
N TYR A 123 9.10 -53.62 -22.83
CA TYR A 123 9.52 -52.34 -22.26
C TYR A 123 10.42 -51.48 -23.18
N PHE A 124 10.84 -52.02 -24.33
CA PHE A 124 11.59 -51.31 -25.37
C PHE A 124 10.73 -50.95 -26.59
N THR A 125 9.46 -51.33 -26.58
CA THR A 125 8.50 -50.93 -27.62
C THR A 125 7.97 -49.52 -27.37
N LEU A 126 7.45 -48.86 -28.41
CA LEU A 126 6.84 -47.53 -28.26
C LEU A 126 5.69 -47.54 -27.24
N GLU A 127 4.86 -48.57 -27.28
CA GLU A 127 3.74 -48.76 -26.35
C GLU A 127 4.25 -48.87 -24.90
N GLY A 128 5.18 -49.80 -24.64
CA GLY A 128 5.77 -49.98 -23.31
C GLY A 128 6.46 -48.73 -22.76
N CYS A 129 7.19 -47.98 -23.59
CA CYS A 129 7.82 -46.72 -23.18
C CYS A 129 6.79 -45.64 -22.82
N THR A 130 5.71 -45.51 -23.60
CA THR A 130 4.66 -44.52 -23.32
C THR A 130 3.84 -44.87 -22.09
N GLU A 131 3.56 -46.14 -21.85
CA GLU A 131 2.84 -46.58 -20.64
C GLU A 131 3.68 -46.37 -19.38
N ALA A 132 4.96 -46.74 -19.42
CA ALA A 132 5.85 -46.54 -18.28
C ALA A 132 6.01 -45.06 -17.93
N THR A 133 6.11 -44.18 -18.93
CA THR A 133 6.19 -42.72 -18.69
C THR A 133 4.94 -42.19 -17.99
N LYS A 134 3.74 -42.69 -18.34
CA LYS A 134 2.49 -42.31 -17.66
C LYS A 134 2.46 -42.80 -16.21
N LEU A 135 2.96 -44.00 -15.94
CA LEU A 135 3.05 -44.55 -14.59
C LEU A 135 4.04 -43.77 -13.72
N ASP A 136 5.21 -43.43 -14.25
CA ASP A 136 6.23 -42.64 -13.55
C ASP A 136 5.70 -41.27 -13.08
N HIS A 137 4.87 -40.61 -13.91
CA HIS A 137 4.21 -39.35 -13.54
C HIS A 137 3.12 -39.52 -12.48
N THR A 138 2.44 -40.66 -12.45
CA THR A 138 1.36 -40.92 -11.50
C THR A 138 1.90 -41.32 -10.12
N MET A 139 3.07 -41.94 -10.05
CA MET A 139 3.72 -42.34 -8.78
C MET A 139 4.50 -41.21 -8.09
N SER A 140 4.83 -40.11 -8.80
CA SER A 140 5.47 -38.92 -8.21
C SER A 140 4.47 -37.86 -7.74
N GLY A 141 3.16 -38.13 -7.78
CA GLY A 141 2.19 -37.29 -7.09
C GLY A 141 2.42 -37.34 -5.57
N PRO A 142 2.32 -36.22 -4.84
CA PRO A 142 2.35 -36.25 -3.38
C PRO A 142 1.20 -37.14 -2.95
N MET A 143 1.53 -38.31 -2.42
CA MET A 143 0.56 -39.06 -1.65
C MET A 143 0.29 -38.23 -0.39
N ASP A 144 -0.81 -37.48 -0.43
CA ASP A 144 -1.33 -36.71 0.69
C ASP A 144 -1.81 -37.68 1.77
N TYR A 145 -0.87 -38.25 2.53
CA TYR A 145 -1.17 -39.11 3.68
C TYR A 145 -1.68 -38.32 4.90
N ASP A 146 -1.77 -36.99 4.83
CA ASP A 146 -2.12 -36.14 5.97
C ASP A 146 -3.62 -35.82 6.05
N ARG A 147 -4.45 -36.86 5.93
CA ARG A 147 -5.85 -36.79 6.33
C ARG A 147 -6.01 -37.46 7.68
N THR A 148 -5.43 -36.84 8.71
CA THR A 148 -5.83 -37.11 10.09
C THR A 148 -7.29 -36.67 10.26
N PRO A 149 -8.22 -37.58 10.62
CA PRO A 149 -9.61 -37.19 10.86
C PRO A 149 -9.66 -36.33 12.12
N THR A 150 -9.87 -35.03 11.94
CA THR A 150 -10.10 -34.08 13.02
C THR A 150 -11.38 -34.48 13.76
N PRO A 151 -11.34 -34.72 15.09
CA PRO A 151 -12.56 -35.00 15.84
C PRO A 151 -13.45 -33.74 15.87
N PRO A 152 -14.78 -33.90 15.85
CA PRO A 152 -15.70 -32.77 15.83
C PRO A 152 -15.62 -31.96 17.13
N PRO A 153 -15.79 -30.62 17.07
CA PRO A 153 -15.77 -29.78 18.26
C PRO A 153 -16.98 -30.11 19.16
N SER A 154 -16.66 -30.43 20.42
CA SER A 154 -17.63 -30.61 21.49
C SER A 154 -18.28 -29.27 21.82
N ASN A 155 -19.58 -29.16 21.54
CA ASN A 155 -20.43 -28.05 21.97
C ASN A 155 -20.59 -28.08 23.49
N HIS A 156 -19.92 -27.17 24.18
CA HIS A 156 -20.32 -26.75 25.53
C HIS A 156 -20.08 -25.24 25.70
N GLU A 157 -21.13 -24.48 25.42
CA GLU A 157 -21.49 -23.26 26.17
C GLU A 157 -22.74 -23.62 27.01
N PRO A 158 -23.20 -22.82 27.99
CA PRO A 158 -22.67 -21.54 28.49
C PRO A 158 -22.66 -21.44 30.02
N GLN A 159 -21.75 -20.64 30.60
CA GLN A 159 -22.02 -19.93 31.88
C GLN A 159 -21.21 -18.62 31.96
N CYS A 160 -21.90 -17.49 31.77
CA CYS A 160 -21.59 -16.23 32.45
C CYS A 160 -21.85 -16.43 33.98
N PRO A 161 -21.23 -15.69 34.93
CA PRO A 161 -21.49 -14.25 35.06
C PRO A 161 -20.38 -13.39 35.73
N THR A 162 -20.76 -12.11 35.89
CA THR A 162 -20.25 -11.08 36.82
C THR A 162 -19.07 -10.19 36.40
N SER A 163 -19.44 -9.13 35.68
CA SER A 163 -19.23 -7.73 36.06
C SER A 163 -18.49 -7.50 37.39
N THR A 164 -17.29 -6.94 37.33
CA THR A 164 -16.78 -6.02 38.36
C THR A 164 -16.02 -4.89 37.66
N HIS A 165 -16.63 -3.73 37.73
CA HIS A 165 -16.14 -2.42 37.32
C HIS A 165 -14.94 -2.07 38.21
N HIS A 166 -13.74 -1.97 37.64
CA HIS A 166 -12.61 -1.33 38.31
C HIS A 166 -12.11 -0.18 37.45
N ASP A 167 -12.59 0.99 37.85
CA ASP A 167 -12.20 2.31 37.37
C ASP A 167 -10.77 2.60 37.87
N GLN A 168 -9.78 2.62 36.98
CA GLN A 168 -8.46 3.17 37.25
C GLN A 168 -8.14 4.26 36.23
N HIS A 169 -8.40 5.47 36.68
CA HIS A 169 -7.95 6.75 36.16
C HIS A 169 -6.41 6.77 36.00
N PRO A 170 -5.84 7.20 34.86
CA PRO A 170 -4.43 7.56 34.82
C PRO A 170 -4.26 8.98 35.38
N GLN A 171 -3.44 9.13 36.42
CA GLN A 171 -2.92 10.43 36.84
C GLN A 171 -1.75 10.82 35.96
N ALA A 172 -1.89 11.99 35.33
CA ALA A 172 -0.81 12.72 34.69
C ALA A 172 0.26 13.06 35.74
N ARG A 173 1.51 12.67 35.47
CA ARG A 173 2.69 13.31 36.07
C ARG A 173 3.47 13.99 34.96
N THR A 174 3.34 15.30 34.93
CA THR A 174 4.32 16.22 34.35
C THR A 174 5.49 16.32 35.30
N ASP A 175 6.66 15.82 34.91
CA ASP A 175 7.93 16.24 35.49
C ASP A 175 8.80 16.81 34.36
N ASN A 176 8.73 18.15 34.25
CA ASN A 176 9.78 18.94 33.65
C ASN A 176 10.93 19.02 34.67
N ASN A 177 12.15 18.63 34.29
CA ASN A 177 13.37 19.38 34.60
C ASN A 177 14.62 18.79 33.88
N ASP A 178 15.21 19.66 33.06
CA ASP A 178 16.54 19.72 32.41
C ASP A 178 17.76 19.30 33.29
N PRO A 179 19.03 19.16 32.78
CA PRO A 179 19.62 19.89 31.64
C PRO A 179 20.64 19.15 30.73
N ALA A 180 20.87 19.78 29.58
CA ALA A 180 22.09 19.89 28.77
C ALA A 180 23.28 18.95 29.08
N THR A 181 23.57 18.03 28.16
CA THR A 181 24.93 17.52 27.94
C THR A 181 25.42 17.87 26.55
N HIS A 182 26.19 18.96 26.53
CA HIS A 182 27.17 19.30 25.52
C HIS A 182 28.05 18.08 25.20
N LYS A 183 27.88 17.49 24.00
CA LYS A 183 28.90 16.62 23.41
C LYS A 183 29.56 17.31 22.23
N GLN A 184 30.88 17.30 22.32
CA GLN A 184 31.84 18.00 21.51
C GLN A 184 31.81 17.52 20.07
N ARG A 185 31.85 18.49 19.16
CA ARG A 185 32.22 18.36 17.76
C ARG A 185 33.71 18.00 17.67
N PRO A 186 34.13 16.89 17.06
CA PRO A 186 35.52 16.75 16.65
C PRO A 186 35.77 17.58 15.38
N PRO A 187 36.90 18.31 15.29
CA PRO A 187 37.38 18.86 14.04
C PRO A 187 38.33 17.85 13.39
N SER A 188 38.22 17.63 12.07
CA SER A 188 39.36 17.55 11.15
C SER A 188 38.99 16.95 9.78
N LEU A 189 39.56 17.58 8.75
CA LEU A 189 40.11 17.00 7.52
C LEU A 189 39.18 16.14 6.65
N GLU A 190 38.71 16.68 5.52
CA GLU A 190 39.40 16.57 4.22
C GLU A 190 38.50 17.18 3.13
N GLN A 191 39.06 18.12 2.36
CA GLN A 191 38.52 18.51 1.06
C GLN A 191 39.29 17.77 -0.03
N PRO A 192 38.62 17.09 -0.96
CA PRO A 192 39.08 17.00 -2.34
C PRO A 192 38.35 18.06 -3.18
N ARG A 193 39.16 18.94 -3.77
CA ARG A 193 38.75 19.79 -4.88
C ARG A 193 38.60 18.90 -6.12
N ASP A 194 37.37 18.54 -6.47
CA ASP A 194 37.08 18.11 -7.83
C ASP A 194 36.49 19.28 -8.62
N GLN A 195 37.38 19.86 -9.42
CA GLN A 195 37.03 20.70 -10.55
C GLN A 195 36.31 19.81 -11.58
N HIS A 196 35.04 20.09 -11.87
CA HIS A 196 34.44 19.67 -13.12
C HIS A 196 34.02 20.89 -13.95
N PRO A 197 34.44 20.98 -15.23
CA PRO A 197 34.15 22.12 -16.07
C PRO A 197 32.69 22.14 -16.50
N ARG A 198 32.11 23.35 -16.45
CA ARG A 198 30.85 23.71 -17.13
C ARG A 198 30.96 23.37 -18.62
N ALA A 199 30.29 22.29 -19.03
CA ALA A 199 29.98 22.05 -20.42
C ALA A 199 28.88 23.03 -20.89
N ARG A 200 29.01 23.41 -22.16
CA ARG A 200 28.39 24.52 -22.86
C ARG A 200 26.87 24.44 -22.90
N ALA A 201 26.24 25.61 -22.85
CA ALA A 201 24.90 25.83 -23.36
C ALA A 201 24.87 25.47 -24.86
N ASP A 202 24.09 24.46 -25.21
CA ASP A 202 23.68 24.25 -26.60
C ASP A 202 22.66 25.32 -26.96
N ASN A 203 23.06 26.15 -27.93
CA ASN A 203 22.17 27.01 -28.68
C ASN A 203 21.20 26.13 -29.47
N ASN A 204 19.94 26.09 -29.07
CA ASN A 204 18.85 25.71 -29.96
C ASN A 204 18.23 27.01 -30.50
N ASP A 205 18.77 27.47 -31.62
CA ASP A 205 18.08 28.41 -32.51
C ASP A 205 16.90 27.69 -33.18
N PRO A 206 15.67 28.24 -33.16
CA PRO A 206 14.59 27.72 -33.98
C PRO A 206 14.78 28.16 -35.45
N PRO A 207 14.52 27.29 -36.45
CA PRO A 207 14.59 27.69 -37.84
C PRO A 207 13.41 28.60 -38.19
N THR A 208 13.74 29.80 -38.66
CA THR A 208 12.85 30.74 -39.34
C THR A 208 12.25 30.07 -40.58
N HIS A 209 10.97 29.69 -40.52
CA HIS A 209 10.21 29.37 -41.73
C HIS A 209 9.34 30.55 -42.10
N GLU A 210 9.83 31.34 -43.05
CA GLU A 210 8.99 32.23 -43.86
C GLU A 210 7.86 31.43 -44.50
N GLN A 211 6.61 31.82 -44.26
CA GLN A 211 5.53 31.59 -45.21
C GLN A 211 4.78 32.90 -45.42
N ARG A 212 5.10 33.54 -46.55
CA ARG A 212 4.20 34.44 -47.27
C ARG A 212 2.86 33.73 -47.53
N PRO A 213 1.75 34.47 -47.49
CA PRO A 213 0.70 34.31 -48.47
C PRO A 213 0.80 35.42 -49.51
N LEU A 214 0.86 34.97 -50.77
CA LEU A 214 0.49 35.75 -51.94
C LEU A 214 -1.03 35.93 -51.95
N SER A 215 -1.45 37.16 -52.25
CA SER A 215 -2.73 37.59 -52.83
C SER A 215 -4.05 37.17 -52.17
#